data_AF-A0A918KTU6-F1
#
_entry.id   AF-A0A918KTU6-F1
#
_cell.length_a   1.000
_cell.length_b   1.000
_cell.length_c   1.000
_cell.angle_alpha   90.00
_cell.angle_beta   90.00
_cell.angle_gamma   90.00
#
_symmetry.space_group_name_H-M   'P 1'
#
loop_
_entity.id
_entity.type
_entity.pdbx_description
1 polymer ?
#
loop_
_entity_poly.entity_id
_entity_poly.type
_entity_poly.pdbx_seq_one_letter_code
_entity_poly.pdbx_strand_id
1 'polypeptide(L)'
;MPKSKNKRKNAGKKPAAAPVVATSPAGSESVAPKVGPIKYVGQVRQEARRVVWPGWPEVWKTTILVMLLFVLMGVFFFIVDWALANIVQLVLGLGD
;
A
#
# COMPACT_ATOMS: atom_id res chain seq x y z
N MET A 1 61.35 -16.99 -27.00
CA MET A 1 61.49 -17.88 -25.82
C MET A 1 60.97 -17.16 -24.55
N PRO A 2 60.53 -17.90 -23.51
CA PRO A 2 59.18 -17.78 -22.91
C PRO A 2 59.08 -17.06 -21.55
N LYS A 3 57.83 -16.72 -21.19
CA LYS A 3 57.36 -16.30 -19.85
C LYS A 3 57.50 -17.45 -18.83
N SER A 4 58.11 -17.22 -17.65
CA SER A 4 57.90 -18.08 -16.46
C SER A 4 58.50 -17.46 -15.18
N LYS A 5 57.67 -17.00 -14.24
CA LYS A 5 57.35 -17.63 -12.93
C LYS A 5 58.50 -17.65 -11.89
N ASN A 6 58.44 -16.72 -10.94
CA ASN A 6 58.87 -16.92 -9.54
C ASN A 6 57.69 -16.51 -8.65
N LYS A 7 56.67 -17.34 -8.43
CA LYS A 7 56.60 -18.54 -7.58
C LYS A 7 57.15 -18.31 -6.17
N ARG A 8 56.22 -17.94 -5.28
CA ARG A 8 56.02 -18.53 -3.96
C ARG A 8 57.30 -18.75 -3.14
N LYS A 9 57.65 -17.80 -2.27
CA LYS A 9 58.37 -18.12 -1.02
C LYS A 9 58.29 -16.98 -0.02
N ASN A 10 57.09 -16.71 0.49
CA ASN A 10 56.96 -16.30 1.89
C ASN A 10 55.50 -16.43 2.35
N ALA A 11 55.06 -17.68 2.48
CA ALA A 11 53.96 -18.00 3.38
C ALA A 11 54.56 -18.11 4.78
N GLY A 12 54.02 -17.35 5.74
CA GLY A 12 54.16 -17.67 7.15
C GLY A 12 55.15 -16.82 7.94
N LYS A 13 54.82 -15.56 8.17
CA LYS A 13 54.99 -14.99 9.52
C LYS A 13 53.99 -13.86 9.78
N LYS A 14 52.83 -14.25 10.27
CA LYS A 14 51.91 -13.38 11.03
C LYS A 14 52.19 -13.68 12.50
N PRO A 15 52.58 -12.68 13.28
CA PRO A 15 51.71 -12.24 14.37
C PRO A 15 51.50 -10.72 14.27
N ALA A 16 50.25 -10.27 14.23
CA ALA A 16 49.65 -9.62 15.40
C ALA A 16 50.31 -8.26 15.70
N ALA A 17 49.83 -7.22 15.03
CA ALA A 17 49.74 -5.84 15.52
C ALA A 17 49.22 -4.97 14.37
N ALA A 18 47.90 -5.03 14.11
CA ALA A 18 47.25 -3.89 13.48
C ALA A 18 47.23 -2.77 14.52
N PRO A 19 47.62 -1.52 14.20
CA PRO A 19 47.16 -0.40 14.99
C PRO A 19 45.67 -0.27 14.66
N VAL A 20 44.87 -0.96 15.47
CA VAL A 20 43.47 -0.62 15.70
C VAL A 20 43.48 0.83 16.18
N VAL A 21 43.16 1.77 15.29
CA VAL A 21 42.79 3.12 15.68
C VAL A 21 41.51 2.98 16.47
N ALA A 22 41.70 2.88 17.78
CA ALA A 22 40.65 2.79 18.76
C ALA A 22 39.91 4.13 18.81
N THR A 23 38.60 4.01 18.69
CA THR A 23 37.64 4.68 19.58
C THR A 23 37.47 6.18 19.36
N SER A 24 36.59 6.49 18.40
CA SER A 24 35.73 7.68 18.49
C SER A 24 34.87 7.57 19.76
N PRO A 25 34.81 8.60 20.61
CA PRO A 25 34.11 8.54 21.89
C PRO A 25 32.59 8.58 21.70
N ALA A 26 31.94 8.08 22.73
CA ALA A 26 30.52 7.90 22.93
C ALA A 26 29.62 9.09 22.52
N GLY A 27 28.43 8.73 22.06
CA GLY A 27 27.20 9.39 22.47
C GLY A 27 26.91 10.76 21.87
N SER A 28 26.30 10.78 20.69
CA SER A 28 25.16 11.67 20.51
C SER A 28 24.04 10.88 19.88
N GLU A 29 23.01 10.67 20.69
CA GLU A 29 21.69 10.20 20.32
C GLU A 29 21.05 11.25 19.40
N SER A 30 21.51 11.35 18.15
CA SER A 30 20.88 12.22 17.17
C SER A 30 19.65 11.50 16.64
N VAL A 31 18.56 11.67 17.39
CA VAL A 31 17.15 11.63 16.97
C VAL A 31 17.01 11.22 15.51
N ALA A 32 16.42 10.05 15.29
CA ALA A 32 16.01 9.53 13.97
C ALA A 32 15.66 10.70 13.04
N PRO A 33 16.23 10.80 11.82
CA PRO A 33 15.83 11.83 10.89
C PRO A 33 14.36 11.59 10.59
N LYS A 34 13.49 12.30 11.31
CA LYS A 34 12.05 12.35 11.10
C LYS A 34 11.91 12.66 9.64
N VAL A 35 11.48 11.67 8.84
CA VAL A 35 11.41 11.76 7.38
C VAL A 35 10.71 13.07 7.06
N GLY A 36 11.50 14.07 6.68
CA GLY A 36 10.98 15.41 6.52
C GLY A 36 9.88 15.37 5.47
N PRO A 37 8.83 16.19 5.60
CA PRO A 37 7.70 16.20 4.66
C PRO A 37 8.16 16.29 3.19
N ILE A 38 9.32 16.92 2.95
CA ILE A 38 9.96 17.03 1.62
C ILE A 38 10.44 15.66 1.08
N LYS A 39 10.99 14.76 1.90
CA LYS A 39 11.41 13.41 1.46
C LYS A 39 10.24 12.46 1.26
N TYR A 40 9.15 12.64 2.02
CA TYR A 40 7.92 11.86 1.89
C TYR A 40 7.23 12.08 0.53
N VAL A 41 7.21 13.31 0.00
CA VAL A 41 6.64 13.59 -1.35
C VAL A 41 7.37 12.80 -2.45
N GLY A 42 8.69 12.65 -2.34
CA GLY A 42 9.48 11.84 -3.27
C GLY A 42 9.12 10.36 -3.20
N GLN A 43 8.91 9.82 -2.00
CA GLN A 43 8.45 8.43 -1.79
C GLN A 43 7.02 8.22 -2.30
N VAL A 44 6.10 9.15 -2.01
CA VAL A 44 4.71 9.10 -2.52
C VAL A 44 4.69 9.15 -4.04
N ARG A 45 5.54 9.93 -4.69
CA ARG A 45 5.63 9.97 -6.16
C ARG A 45 6.18 8.67 -6.75
N GLN A 46 7.10 7.99 -6.05
CA GLN A 46 7.61 6.67 -6.46
C GLN A 46 6.54 5.58 -6.28
N GLU A 47 5.76 5.63 -5.21
CA GLU A 47 4.69 4.66 -4.93
C GLU A 47 3.44 4.91 -5.80
N ALA A 48 3.11 6.18 -6.06
CA ALA A 48 1.99 6.58 -6.93
C ALA A 48 2.18 6.08 -8.38
N ARG A 49 3.42 5.90 -8.85
CA ARG A 49 3.70 5.30 -10.15
C ARG A 49 3.35 3.81 -10.23
N ARG A 50 3.23 3.14 -9.08
CA ARG A 50 2.77 1.74 -9.00
C ARG A 50 1.24 1.64 -9.01
N VAL A 51 0.54 2.74 -8.79
CA VAL A 51 -0.93 2.80 -8.86
C VAL A 51 -1.34 2.89 -10.33
N VAL A 52 -1.62 1.73 -10.92
CA VAL A 52 -2.30 1.65 -12.21
C VAL A 52 -3.78 1.96 -11.99
N TRP A 53 -4.22 3.14 -12.43
CA TRP A 53 -5.63 3.48 -12.36
C TRP A 53 -6.41 2.63 -13.38
N PRO A 54 -7.48 1.93 -12.94
CA PRO A 54 -8.31 1.15 -13.84
C PRO A 54 -8.86 2.03 -14.96
N GLY A 55 -8.86 1.49 -16.18
CA GLY A 55 -9.43 2.19 -17.32
C GLY A 55 -10.93 2.36 -17.18
N TRP A 56 -11.46 3.43 -17.78
CA TRP A 56 -12.90 3.71 -17.87
C TRP A 56 -13.77 2.51 -18.27
N PRO A 57 -13.36 1.63 -19.22
CA PRO A 57 -14.18 0.48 -19.59
C PRO A 57 -14.37 -0.55 -18.48
N GLU A 58 -13.43 -0.66 -17.54
CA GLU A 58 -13.49 -1.62 -16.44
C GLU A 58 -14.35 -1.07 -15.29
N VAL A 59 -14.24 0.24 -15.03
CA VAL A 59 -15.12 0.96 -14.10
C VAL A 59 -16.58 0.87 -14.55
N TRP A 60 -16.86 0.96 -15.85
CA TRP A 60 -18.21 0.83 -16.37
C TRP A 60 -18.82 -0.56 -16.14
N LYS A 61 -18.05 -1.63 -16.37
CA LYS A 61 -18.51 -3.01 -16.15
C LYS A 61 -18.85 -3.28 -14.69
N THR A 62 -17.96 -2.84 -13.79
CA THR A 62 -18.17 -3.00 -12.34
C THR A 62 -19.35 -2.15 -11.86
N THR A 63 -19.50 -0.93 -12.39
CA THR A 63 -20.65 -0.07 -12.09
C THR A 63 -21.95 -0.69 -12.57
N ILE A 64 -22.02 -1.27 -13.77
CA ILE A 64 -23.23 -1.92 -14.31
C ILE A 64 -23.67 -3.08 -13.42
N LEU A 65 -22.73 -3.90 -12.95
CA LEU A 65 -23.04 -5.02 -12.07
C LEU A 65 -23.66 -4.55 -10.74
N VAL A 66 -23.14 -3.46 -10.17
CA VAL A 66 -23.73 -2.83 -8.98
C VAL A 66 -25.05 -2.12 -9.32
N MET A 67 -25.18 -1.52 -10.50
CA MET A 67 -26.41 -0.85 -10.88
C MET A 67 -27.57 -1.85 -11.00
N LEU A 68 -27.30 -3.06 -11.49
CA LEU A 68 -28.30 -4.12 -11.57
C LEU A 68 -28.87 -4.49 -10.19
N LEU A 69 -28.02 -4.73 -9.19
CA LEU A 69 -28.51 -5.05 -7.84
C LEU A 69 -29.26 -3.86 -7.22
N PHE A 70 -28.83 -2.63 -7.53
CA PHE A 70 -29.50 -1.42 -7.04
C PHE A 70 -30.89 -1.24 -7.65
N VAL A 71 -31.04 -1.52 -8.94
CA VAL A 71 -32.35 -1.52 -9.60
C VAL A 71 -33.25 -2.58 -8.99
N LEU A 72 -32.75 -3.80 -8.76
CA LEU A 72 -33.51 -4.87 -8.10
C LEU A 72 -33.95 -4.47 -6.68
N MET A 73 -33.05 -3.87 -5.90
CA MET A 73 -33.39 -3.34 -4.57
C MET A 73 -34.41 -2.21 -4.65
N GLY A 74 -34.29 -1.31 -5.61
CA GLY A 74 -35.27 -0.23 -5.84
C GLY A 74 -36.67 -0.77 -6.14
N VAL A 75 -36.77 -1.81 -6.98
CA VAL A 75 -38.05 -2.49 -7.27
C VAL A 75 -38.59 -3.17 -6.01
N PHE A 76 -37.74 -3.84 -5.22
CA PHE A 76 -38.15 -4.46 -3.97
C PHE A 76 -38.74 -3.43 -2.99
N PHE A 77 -38.03 -2.33 -2.75
CA PHE A 77 -38.51 -1.27 -1.86
C PHE A 77 -39.81 -0.66 -2.37
N PHE A 78 -39.93 -0.40 -3.68
CA PHE A 78 -41.17 0.11 -4.25
C PHE A 78 -42.38 -0.79 -3.97
N ILE A 79 -42.22 -2.12 -4.08
CA ILE A 79 -43.29 -3.08 -3.75
C ILE A 79 -43.62 -3.04 -2.26
N VAL A 80 -42.60 -2.99 -1.40
CA VAL A 80 -42.78 -2.92 0.06
C VAL A 80 -43.49 -1.64 0.45
N ASP A 81 -43.06 -0.50 -0.08
CA ASP A 81 -43.69 0.81 0.16
C ASP A 81 -45.14 0.81 -0.30
N TRP A 82 -45.42 0.23 -1.47
CA TRP A 82 -46.80 0.05 -1.95
C TRP A 82 -47.63 -0.83 -1.02
N ALA A 83 -47.09 -1.97 -0.58
CA ALA A 83 -47.79 -2.85 0.36
C ALA A 83 -48.07 -2.17 1.70
N LEU A 84 -47.08 -1.45 2.24
CA LEU A 84 -47.23 -0.69 3.49
C LEU A 84 -48.28 0.41 3.35
N ALA A 85 -48.31 1.14 2.23
CA ALA A 85 -49.32 2.16 2.00
C ALA A 85 -50.75 1.58 2.03
N ASN A 86 -50.97 0.43 1.40
CA ASN A 86 -52.27 -0.26 1.43
C ASN A 86 -52.63 -0.73 2.85
N ILE A 87 -51.67 -1.26 3.62
CA ILE A 87 -51.89 -1.70 5.01
C ILE A 87 -52.25 -0.51 5.90
N VAL A 88 -51.52 0.60 5.78
CA VAL A 88 -51.78 1.82 6.56
C VAL A 88 -53.16 2.39 6.23
N GLN A 89 -53.56 2.40 4.96
CA GLN A 89 -54.91 2.82 4.56
C GLN A 89 -56.00 1.93 5.14
N LEU A 90 -55.80 0.61 5.16
CA LEU A 90 -56.74 -0.33 5.80
C LEU A 90 -56.86 -0.09 7.30
N VAL A 91 -55.76 0.19 7.99
CA VAL A 91 -55.75 0.44 9.43
C VAL A 91 -56.39 1.79 9.77
N LEU A 92 -56.08 2.85 9.03
CA LEU A 92 -56.68 4.17 9.25
C LEU A 92 -58.15 4.23 8.84
N GLY A 93 -58.52 3.56 7.74
CA GLY A 93 -59.92 3.44 7.32
C GLY A 93 -60.78 2.56 8.23
N LEU A 94 -60.18 1.84 9.19
CA LEU A 94 -60.90 1.12 10.25
C LEU A 94 -61.15 1.99 11.50
N GLY A 95 -60.52 3.17 11.56
CA GLY A 95 -60.60 4.12 12.68
C GLY A 95 -61.59 5.27 12.48
N ASP A 96 -62.18 5.38 11.29
CA ASP A 96 -63.35 6.23 10.98
C ASP A 96 -64.66 5.42 11.09
#